data_AF-A0A1W9V9C0-F1
#
_entry.id   AF-A0A1W9V9C0-F1
#
_cell.length_a   1.000
_cell.length_b   1.000
_cell.length_c   1.000
_cell.angle_alpha   90.00
_cell.angle_beta   90.00
_cell.angle_gamma   90.00
#
_symmetry.space_group_name_H-M   'P 1'
#
loop_
_entity.id
_entity.type
_entity.pdbx_description
1 polymer ?
#
loop_
_entity_poly.entity_id
_entity_poly.type
_entity_poly.pdbx_seq_one_letter_code
_entity_poly.pdbx_strand_id
1 'polypeptide(L)'
;MPRLTESEQQEIIRYIEADKPLPDKYRFLLFEDKREVELLWNGKTNEVSNIVLPFQVIEQVDEPRSEKDTKMQMSMFDLDERGRQLKGWTNKLIWGDNKLILSSLKNGPLRDEIEKQGGLKLIYIDPPFDVGADFSMDIEIGDSTFTKKPNILEEIAYRDTWGKGADSFIAMIYERLALMRDLLAE
;
A
#
# COMPACT_ATOMS: atom_id res chain seq x y z
N MET A 1 12.07 13.45 38.28
CA MET A 1 12.75 12.71 37.19
C MET A 1 13.48 11.54 37.80
N PRO A 2 13.19 10.29 37.43
CA PRO A 2 14.02 9.15 37.82
C PRO A 2 15.44 9.43 37.31
N ARG A 3 16.42 9.48 38.23
CA ARG A 3 17.81 9.77 37.87
C ARG A 3 18.44 8.47 37.35
N LEU A 4 18.96 8.50 36.13
CA LEU A 4 19.81 7.43 35.59
C LEU A 4 20.93 7.12 36.60
N THR A 5 21.16 5.83 36.84
CA THR A 5 22.31 5.37 37.62
C THR A 5 23.62 5.69 36.89
N GLU A 6 24.72 5.78 37.63
CA GLU A 6 26.05 6.04 37.02
C GLU A 6 26.43 5.00 35.96
N SER A 7 26.05 3.73 36.19
CA SER A 7 26.26 2.65 35.22
C SER A 7 25.48 2.88 33.92
N GLU A 8 24.25 3.35 34.01
CA GLU A 8 23.42 3.62 32.83
C GLU A 8 23.94 4.81 32.02
N GLN A 9 24.45 5.84 32.71
CA GLN A 9 25.07 6.99 32.04
C GLN A 9 26.33 6.58 31.27
N GLN A 10 27.19 5.75 31.87
CA GLN A 10 28.38 5.22 31.20
C GLN A 10 28.04 4.32 30.02
N GLU A 11 26.99 3.51 30.13
CA GLU A 11 26.50 2.68 29.03
C GLU A 11 26.05 3.55 27.85
N ILE A 12 25.23 4.58 28.11
CA ILE A 12 24.76 5.53 27.08
C ILE A 12 25.93 6.22 26.38
N ILE A 13 26.91 6.72 27.13
CA ILE A 13 28.12 7.38 26.56
C ILE A 13 28.83 6.42 25.61
N ARG A 14 29.01 5.15 26.01
CA ARG A 14 29.68 4.14 25.16
C ARG A 14 28.93 3.88 23.85
N TYR A 15 27.60 3.90 23.85
CA TYR A 15 26.81 3.76 22.63
C TYR A 15 26.98 4.98 21.70
N ILE A 16 26.99 6.19 22.27
CA ILE A 16 27.18 7.44 21.53
C ILE A 16 28.59 7.52 20.93
N GLU A 17 29.62 7.19 21.71
CA GLU A 17 31.02 7.18 21.23
C GLU A 17 31.25 6.13 20.14
N ALA A 18 30.51 5.02 20.17
CA ALA A 18 30.59 3.96 19.17
C ALA A 18 29.71 4.24 17.94
N ASP A 19 29.02 5.38 17.89
CA ASP A 19 28.04 5.75 16.86
C ASP A 19 26.98 4.65 16.63
N LYS A 20 26.51 4.04 17.73
CA LYS A 20 25.51 2.97 17.74
C LYS A 20 24.18 3.45 18.29
N PRO A 21 23.05 2.93 17.77
CA PRO A 21 21.74 3.26 18.31
C PRO A 21 21.61 2.81 19.78
N LEU A 22 20.99 3.67 20.59
CA LEU A 22 20.73 3.37 22.00
C LEU A 22 19.67 2.28 22.15
N PRO A 23 19.81 1.36 23.11
CA PRO A 23 18.77 0.39 23.44
C PRO A 23 17.44 1.03 23.87
N ASP A 24 16.31 0.42 23.49
CA ASP A 24 14.95 0.94 23.73
C ASP A 24 14.63 1.22 25.21
N LYS A 25 15.29 0.52 26.15
CA LYS A 25 15.15 0.77 27.60
C LYS A 25 15.45 2.23 28.01
N TYR A 26 16.34 2.91 27.28
CA TYR A 26 16.71 4.30 27.59
C TYR A 26 15.75 5.33 27.03
N ARG A 27 14.88 4.93 26.09
CA ARG A 27 13.87 5.82 25.49
C ARG A 27 12.99 6.47 26.56
N PHE A 28 12.56 5.70 27.55
CA PHE A 28 11.67 6.16 28.63
C PHE A 28 12.40 6.83 29.80
N LEU A 29 13.73 6.68 29.87
CA LEU A 29 14.55 7.23 30.95
C LEU A 29 15.18 8.59 30.56
N LEU A 30 15.49 8.79 29.28
CA LEU A 30 16.16 10.00 28.77
C LEU A 30 15.20 11.13 28.38
N PHE A 31 13.96 10.80 28.01
CA PHE A 31 12.98 11.77 27.55
C PHE A 31 11.82 11.83 28.54
N GLU A 32 11.52 13.03 29.04
CA GLU A 32 10.34 13.29 29.88
C GLU A 32 9.08 12.88 29.14
N ASP A 33 8.13 12.22 29.84
CA ASP A 33 6.91 11.60 29.32
C ASP A 33 6.36 12.31 28.07
N LYS A 34 6.83 11.89 26.89
CA LYS A 34 6.07 12.09 25.68
C LYS A 34 4.90 11.15 25.86
N ARG A 35 3.73 11.72 26.15
CA ARG A 35 2.45 11.00 26.08
C ARG A 35 2.32 10.49 24.64
N GLU A 36 2.88 9.32 24.37
CA GLU A 36 2.72 8.61 23.13
C GLU A 36 1.34 7.97 23.20
N VAL A 37 0.40 8.56 22.47
CA VAL A 37 -0.92 7.97 22.27
C VAL A 37 -0.74 6.90 21.21
N GLU A 38 -0.86 5.65 21.62
CA GLU A 38 -0.78 4.50 20.73
C GLU A 38 -2.14 3.84 20.59
N LEU A 39 -2.55 3.56 19.35
CA LEU A 39 -3.69 2.70 19.07
C LEU A 39 -3.25 1.24 19.19
N LEU A 40 -3.86 0.50 20.12
CA LEU A 40 -3.63 -0.93 20.32
C LEU A 40 -4.82 -1.72 19.77
N TRP A 41 -4.54 -2.86 19.14
CA TRP A 41 -5.53 -3.83 18.67
C TRP A 41 -4.99 -5.25 18.83
N ASN A 42 -5.87 -6.24 18.87
CA ASN A 42 -5.44 -7.63 19.00
C ASN A 42 -4.64 -8.10 17.79
N GLY A 43 -3.46 -8.67 18.03
CA GLY A 43 -2.56 -9.12 16.96
C GLY A 43 -1.78 -7.99 16.28
N LYS A 44 -1.72 -6.79 16.87
CA LYS A 44 -0.82 -5.73 16.43
C LYS A 44 0.61 -6.25 16.39
N THR A 45 1.24 -6.11 15.22
CA THR A 45 2.64 -6.47 14.98
C THR A 45 3.28 -5.44 14.07
N ASN A 46 4.59 -5.24 14.21
CA ASN A 46 5.38 -4.43 13.29
C ASN A 46 5.96 -5.27 12.15
N GLU A 47 5.69 -6.57 12.13
CA GLU A 47 6.08 -7.46 11.05
C GLU A 47 5.22 -7.15 9.81
N VAL A 48 5.91 -6.91 8.69
CA VAL A 48 5.30 -6.63 7.40
C VAL A 48 5.77 -7.72 6.43
N SER A 49 4.86 -8.20 5.58
CA SER A 49 5.19 -9.20 4.55
C SER A 49 6.41 -8.79 3.72
N ASN A 50 7.32 -9.74 3.53
CA ASN A 50 8.52 -9.62 2.70
C ASN A 50 8.56 -10.72 1.62
N ILE A 51 7.38 -11.17 1.20
CA ILE A 51 7.24 -12.19 0.15
C ILE A 51 7.47 -11.52 -1.21
N VAL A 52 8.29 -12.16 -2.05
CA VAL A 52 8.53 -11.75 -3.44
C VAL A 52 7.96 -12.80 -4.37
N LEU A 53 6.95 -12.41 -5.16
CA LEU A 53 6.36 -13.23 -6.21
C LEU A 53 6.80 -12.73 -7.59
N PRO A 54 7.00 -13.63 -8.56
CA PRO A 54 7.26 -13.22 -9.93
C PRO A 54 6.00 -12.62 -10.57
N PHE A 55 6.16 -11.54 -11.33
CA PHE A 55 5.08 -10.98 -12.15
C PHE A 55 5.04 -11.69 -13.50
N GLN A 56 3.88 -12.25 -13.85
CA GLN A 56 3.62 -12.80 -15.17
C GLN A 56 2.80 -11.79 -15.98
N VAL A 57 3.28 -11.45 -17.18
CA VAL A 57 2.54 -10.59 -18.12
C VAL A 57 1.62 -11.49 -18.95
N ILE A 58 0.31 -11.23 -18.87
CA ILE A 58 -0.72 -11.97 -19.62
C ILE A 58 -1.06 -11.24 -20.93
N GLU A 59 -1.19 -9.92 -20.87
CA GLU A 59 -1.59 -9.08 -22.00
C GLU A 59 -0.83 -7.76 -21.96
N GLN A 60 -0.55 -7.21 -23.15
CA GLN A 60 -0.02 -5.87 -23.33
C GLN A 60 -0.95 -5.10 -24.27
N VAL A 61 -1.48 -3.97 -23.78
CA VAL A 61 -2.34 -3.08 -24.55
C VAL A 61 -1.50 -1.86 -24.94
N ASP A 62 -1.23 -1.72 -26.23
CA ASP A 62 -0.50 -0.56 -26.78
C ASP A 62 -1.46 0.61 -27.04
N GLU A 63 -0.96 1.84 -26.89
CA GLU A 63 -1.76 3.04 -27.16
C GLU A 63 -2.24 3.09 -28.62
N PRO A 64 -3.49 3.53 -28.87
CA PRO A 64 -3.99 3.70 -30.22
C PRO A 64 -3.17 4.75 -30.98
N ARG A 65 -2.92 4.49 -32.27
CA ARG A 65 -2.14 5.35 -33.15
C ARG A 65 -2.71 6.77 -33.17
N SER A 66 -1.84 7.79 -33.08
CA SER A 66 -2.26 9.18 -33.32
C SER A 66 -2.65 9.37 -34.78
N GLU A 67 -3.83 9.90 -35.07
CA GLU A 67 -4.34 10.10 -36.44
C GLU A 67 -3.62 11.20 -37.25
N LYS A 68 -2.71 11.99 -36.64
CA LYS A 68 -2.02 13.09 -37.33
C LYS A 68 -0.76 12.62 -38.05
N ASP A 69 -0.94 12.17 -39.29
CA ASP A 69 0.13 11.95 -40.26
C ASP A 69 0.88 13.25 -40.55
N THR A 70 2.04 13.44 -39.92
CA THR A 70 2.88 14.64 -40.14
C THR A 70 4.27 14.29 -40.66
N LYS A 71 4.42 13.26 -41.52
CA LYS A 71 5.68 13.03 -42.26
C LYS A 71 5.41 12.52 -43.68
N MET A 72 5.50 13.44 -44.64
CA MET A 72 5.30 13.25 -46.09
C MET A 72 6.51 12.59 -46.80
N GLN A 73 7.24 11.70 -46.12
CA GLN A 73 8.37 11.00 -46.70
C GLN A 73 8.53 9.61 -46.05
N MET A 74 8.10 8.56 -46.77
CA MET A 74 8.23 7.17 -46.33
C MET A 74 9.45 6.52 -47.00
N SER A 75 10.43 6.12 -46.20
CA SER A 75 11.40 5.08 -46.55
C SER A 75 10.68 3.72 -46.50
N MET A 76 10.78 2.89 -47.55
CA MET A 76 10.19 1.53 -47.60
C MET A 76 10.80 0.56 -46.57
N PHE A 77 11.82 0.98 -45.83
CA PHE A 77 12.49 0.19 -44.79
C PHE A 77 12.39 0.81 -43.40
N ASP A 78 11.72 1.97 -43.25
CA ASP A 78 11.38 2.50 -41.93
C ASP A 78 10.13 1.77 -41.44
N LEU A 79 10.36 0.60 -40.85
CA LEU A 79 9.38 -0.08 -39.99
C LEU A 79 8.87 0.94 -38.99
N ASP A 80 7.63 1.36 -39.19
CA ASP A 80 6.99 2.44 -38.46
C ASP A 80 7.08 2.20 -36.94
N GLU A 81 7.93 2.99 -36.26
CA GLU A 81 8.05 2.98 -34.79
C GLU A 81 6.90 3.74 -34.11
N ARG A 82 5.96 4.29 -34.89
CA ARG A 82 4.84 5.12 -34.43
C ARG A 82 3.67 4.24 -33.98
N GLY A 83 3.45 4.16 -32.67
CA GLY A 83 2.29 3.48 -32.07
C GLY A 83 2.57 2.12 -31.44
N ARG A 84 3.84 1.75 -31.32
CA ARG A 84 4.26 0.60 -30.53
C ARG A 84 5.16 1.16 -29.43
N GLN A 85 4.72 1.14 -28.18
CA GLN A 85 5.59 1.52 -27.05
C GLN A 85 6.60 0.39 -26.85
N LEU A 86 7.60 0.33 -27.73
CA LEU A 86 8.54 -0.78 -27.85
C LEU A 86 9.58 -0.82 -26.73
N LYS A 87 9.76 0.29 -26.00
CA LYS A 87 10.87 0.46 -25.05
C LYS A 87 10.46 1.40 -23.90
N GLY A 88 10.83 1.02 -22.68
CA GLY A 88 10.70 1.86 -21.49
C GLY A 88 9.56 1.47 -20.54
N TRP A 89 9.31 2.33 -19.55
CA TRP A 89 8.24 2.13 -18.58
C TRP A 89 6.86 2.32 -19.21
N THR A 90 5.92 1.46 -18.83
CA THR A 90 4.53 1.46 -19.30
C THR A 90 3.56 1.42 -18.13
N ASN A 91 2.31 1.81 -18.37
CA ASN A 91 1.24 1.63 -17.39
C ASN A 91 1.02 0.14 -17.11
N LYS A 92 0.86 -0.23 -15.84
CA LYS A 92 0.71 -1.62 -15.40
C LYS A 92 -0.63 -1.81 -14.70
N LEU A 93 -1.42 -2.78 -15.19
CA LEU A 93 -2.55 -3.34 -14.46
C LEU A 93 -2.10 -4.68 -13.87
N ILE A 94 -2.15 -4.81 -12.54
CA ILE A 94 -1.69 -5.99 -11.83
C ILE A 94 -2.89 -6.62 -11.11
N TRP A 95 -3.12 -7.90 -11.34
CA TRP A 95 -4.21 -8.67 -10.74
C TRP A 95 -3.69 -9.67 -9.72
N GLY A 96 -4.32 -9.71 -8.53
CA GLY A 96 -3.95 -10.61 -7.43
C GLY A 96 -4.22 -10.01 -6.05
N ASP A 97 -3.78 -10.70 -5.00
CA ASP A 97 -3.85 -10.18 -3.63
C ASP A 97 -2.92 -8.96 -3.48
N ASN A 98 -3.51 -7.82 -3.13
CA ASN A 98 -2.81 -6.55 -3.04
C ASN A 98 -1.67 -6.54 -2.02
N LYS A 99 -1.74 -7.30 -0.91
CA LYS A 99 -0.64 -7.38 0.06
C LYS A 99 0.59 -8.02 -0.58
N LEU A 100 0.41 -9.15 -1.26
CA LEU A 100 1.49 -9.88 -1.90
C LEU A 100 2.08 -9.09 -3.08
N ILE A 101 1.22 -8.41 -3.84
CA ILE A 101 1.64 -7.50 -4.91
C ILE A 101 2.50 -6.37 -4.34
N LEU A 102 2.03 -5.66 -3.31
CA LEU A 102 2.77 -4.55 -2.69
C LEU A 102 4.12 -5.02 -2.13
N SER A 103 4.15 -6.18 -1.45
CA SER A 103 5.39 -6.78 -0.97
C SER A 103 6.37 -7.11 -2.12
N SER A 104 5.84 -7.60 -3.24
CA SER A 104 6.66 -7.94 -4.43
C SER A 104 7.12 -6.70 -5.20
N LEU A 105 6.32 -5.63 -5.24
CA LEU A 105 6.72 -4.34 -5.80
C LEU A 105 7.82 -3.69 -4.95
N LYS A 106 7.78 -3.88 -3.62
CA LYS A 106 8.75 -3.32 -2.69
C LYS A 106 10.09 -4.06 -2.74
N ASN A 107 10.06 -5.39 -2.71
CA ASN A 107 11.26 -6.21 -2.50
C ASN A 107 11.69 -6.99 -3.75
N GLY A 108 10.93 -6.91 -4.84
CA GLY A 108 11.16 -7.66 -6.07
C GLY A 108 11.80 -6.84 -7.19
N PRO A 109 11.99 -7.45 -8.37
CA PRO A 109 12.75 -6.86 -9.48
C PRO A 109 12.12 -5.59 -10.07
N LEU A 110 10.80 -5.41 -9.92
CA LEU A 110 10.13 -4.18 -10.36
C LEU A 110 10.50 -2.96 -9.50
N ARG A 111 11.05 -3.15 -8.29
CA ARG A 111 11.45 -2.03 -7.42
C ARG A 111 12.50 -1.16 -8.10
N ASP A 112 13.56 -1.77 -8.63
CA ASP A 112 14.64 -1.06 -9.30
C ASP A 112 14.14 -0.31 -10.55
N GLU A 113 13.17 -0.89 -11.26
CA GLU A 113 12.55 -0.22 -12.41
C GLU A 113 11.72 0.99 -11.98
N ILE A 114 10.92 0.87 -10.92
CA ILE A 114 10.14 1.96 -10.33
C ILE A 114 11.06 3.12 -9.93
N GLU A 115 12.16 2.82 -9.23
CA GLU A 115 13.13 3.83 -8.79
C GLU A 115 13.83 4.51 -9.95
N LYS A 116 14.23 3.76 -10.99
CA LYS A 116 14.81 4.34 -12.22
C LYS A 116 13.87 5.29 -12.95
N GLN A 117 12.55 5.18 -12.74
CA GLN A 117 11.53 6.09 -13.27
C GLN A 117 11.18 7.23 -12.31
N GLY A 118 11.92 7.39 -11.21
CA GLY A 118 11.71 8.46 -10.23
C GLY A 118 10.77 8.09 -9.06
N GLY A 119 10.39 6.81 -8.96
CA GLY A 119 9.57 6.26 -7.87
C GLY A 119 8.08 6.63 -7.93
N LEU A 120 7.29 6.06 -7.01
CA LEU A 120 5.85 6.37 -6.92
C LEU A 120 5.62 7.70 -6.21
N LYS A 121 4.98 8.66 -6.89
CA LYS A 121 4.73 10.00 -6.34
C LYS A 121 3.38 10.14 -5.62
N LEU A 122 2.42 9.28 -5.96
CA LEU A 122 1.07 9.31 -5.41
C LEU A 122 0.53 7.89 -5.35
N ILE A 123 -0.10 7.56 -4.24
CA ILE A 123 -0.89 6.34 -4.08
C ILE A 123 -2.30 6.78 -3.68
N TYR A 124 -3.29 6.35 -4.46
CA TYR A 124 -4.72 6.51 -4.15
C TYR A 124 -5.31 5.14 -3.88
N ILE A 125 -6.06 5.01 -2.78
CA ILE A 125 -6.80 3.79 -2.44
C ILE A 125 -8.20 4.17 -1.96
N ASP A 126 -9.13 3.27 -2.24
CA ASP A 126 -10.51 3.32 -1.74
C ASP A 126 -10.80 1.95 -1.09
N PRO A 127 -10.31 1.71 0.15
CA PRO A 127 -10.50 0.43 0.83
C PRO A 127 -11.97 0.24 1.24
N PRO A 128 -12.43 -1.01 1.46
CA PRO A 128 -13.77 -1.25 2.00
C PRO A 128 -13.95 -0.48 3.31
N PHE A 129 -15.13 0.12 3.51
CA PHE A 129 -15.41 0.93 4.68
C PHE A 129 -15.86 0.06 5.86
N ASP A 130 -15.33 0.34 7.05
CA ASP A 130 -15.80 -0.24 8.31
C ASP A 130 -17.04 0.52 8.82
N VAL A 131 -18.14 0.38 8.09
CA VAL A 131 -19.40 1.13 8.31
C VAL A 131 -20.28 0.55 9.41
N GLY A 132 -20.00 -0.69 9.87
CA GLY A 132 -20.78 -1.37 10.91
C GLY A 132 -22.28 -1.49 10.63
N ALA A 133 -22.72 -1.25 9.38
CA ALA A 133 -24.11 -1.11 9.01
C ALA A 133 -24.44 -1.99 7.81
N ASP A 134 -25.40 -2.90 7.98
CA ASP A 134 -26.08 -3.54 6.87
C ASP A 134 -26.97 -2.49 6.19
N PHE A 135 -26.54 -1.98 5.02
CA PHE A 135 -27.38 -1.10 4.20
C PHE A 135 -28.48 -1.92 3.50
N SER A 136 -29.41 -2.51 4.24
CA SER A 136 -30.70 -2.94 3.68
C SER A 136 -31.64 -1.74 3.66
N MET A 137 -32.10 -1.38 2.47
CA MET A 137 -33.07 -0.30 2.30
C MET A 137 -34.43 -0.92 1.99
N ASP A 138 -35.41 -0.60 2.83
CA ASP A 138 -36.80 -0.91 2.57
C ASP A 138 -37.35 0.11 1.57
N ILE A 139 -37.86 -0.40 0.44
CA ILE A 139 -38.47 0.39 -0.61
C ILE A 139 -39.98 0.19 -0.48
N GLU A 140 -40.71 1.26 -0.18
CA GLU A 140 -42.17 1.25 -0.18
C GLU A 140 -42.71 1.38 -1.62
N ILE A 141 -43.51 0.41 -2.05
CA ILE A 141 -44.22 0.42 -3.33
C ILE A 141 -45.72 0.25 -3.03
N GLY A 142 -46.45 1.36 -3.02
CA GLY A 142 -47.87 1.36 -2.65
C GLY A 142 -48.07 0.88 -1.21
N ASP A 143 -48.97 -0.10 -1.01
CA ASP A 143 -49.24 -0.70 0.31
C ASP A 143 -48.28 -1.85 0.66
N SER A 144 -47.21 -2.05 -0.12
CA SER A 144 -46.27 -3.16 0.05
C SER A 144 -44.83 -2.67 0.27
N THR A 145 -44.11 -3.33 1.18
CA THR A 145 -42.70 -3.06 1.45
C THR A 145 -41.83 -4.11 0.78
N PHE A 146 -40.86 -3.68 -0.02
CA PHE A 146 -39.87 -4.55 -0.64
C PHE A 146 -38.48 -4.24 -0.06
N THR A 147 -37.90 -5.19 0.65
CA THR A 147 -36.52 -5.10 1.13
C THR A 147 -35.56 -5.47 0.01
N LYS A 148 -34.82 -4.50 -0.52
CA LYS A 148 -33.77 -4.78 -1.51
C LYS A 148 -32.65 -5.56 -0.81
N LYS A 149 -32.47 -6.82 -1.20
CA LYS A 149 -31.29 -7.59 -0.79
C LYS A 149 -30.05 -7.00 -1.47
N PRO A 150 -28.93 -6.82 -0.74
CA PRO A 150 -27.68 -6.37 -1.34
C PRO A 150 -27.24 -7.30 -2.47
N ASN A 151 -26.67 -6.74 -3.54
CA ASN A 151 -26.02 -7.55 -4.56
C ASN A 151 -24.62 -8.00 -4.06
N ILE A 152 -23.99 -8.98 -4.74
CA ILE A 152 -22.70 -9.56 -4.31
C ILE A 152 -21.59 -8.50 -4.21
N LEU A 153 -21.58 -7.49 -5.09
CA LEU A 153 -20.63 -6.38 -5.03
C LEU A 153 -20.87 -5.50 -3.80
N GLU A 154 -22.13 -5.23 -3.48
CA GLU A 154 -22.53 -4.48 -2.30
C GLU A 154 -22.21 -5.25 -1.01
N GLU A 155 -22.36 -6.58 -1.00
CA GLU A 155 -21.93 -7.40 0.14
C GLU A 155 -20.42 -7.36 0.36
N ILE A 156 -19.61 -7.42 -0.70
CA ILE A 156 -18.15 -7.37 -0.55
C ILE A 156 -17.67 -5.97 -0.12
N ALA A 157 -18.32 -4.91 -0.60
CA ALA A 157 -17.89 -3.52 -0.37
C ALA A 157 -18.48 -2.89 0.89
N TYR A 158 -19.69 -3.27 1.30
CA TYR A 158 -20.46 -2.58 2.35
C TYR A 158 -20.92 -3.48 3.50
N ARG A 159 -20.66 -4.79 3.44
CA ARG A 159 -20.92 -5.67 4.58
C ARG A 159 -19.68 -5.80 5.42
N ASP A 160 -19.84 -5.67 6.72
CA ASP A 160 -18.80 -6.02 7.69
C ASP A 160 -18.55 -7.54 7.61
N THR A 161 -17.53 -7.91 6.85
CA THR A 161 -17.02 -9.29 6.75
C THR A 161 -15.81 -9.51 7.66
N TRP A 162 -15.47 -8.51 8.49
CA TRP A 162 -14.36 -8.57 9.42
C TRP A 162 -14.79 -9.45 10.60
N GLY A 163 -14.58 -10.76 10.49
CA GLY A 163 -15.01 -11.73 11.50
C GLY A 163 -14.46 -11.53 12.93
N LYS A 164 -13.56 -10.56 13.14
CA LYS A 164 -13.07 -10.10 14.47
C LYS A 164 -13.32 -8.61 14.72
N GLY A 165 -14.22 -7.98 13.98
CA GLY A 165 -14.55 -6.54 14.04
C GLY A 165 -13.39 -5.63 13.63
N ALA A 166 -13.36 -4.42 14.21
CA ALA A 166 -12.41 -3.35 13.90
C ALA A 166 -10.94 -3.79 13.97
N ASP A 167 -10.57 -4.68 14.90
CA ASP A 167 -9.19 -5.19 15.02
C ASP A 167 -8.72 -5.89 13.72
N SER A 168 -9.59 -6.67 13.07
CA SER A 168 -9.26 -7.33 11.81
C SER A 168 -9.16 -6.36 10.64
N PHE A 169 -10.01 -5.33 10.60
CA PHE A 169 -9.93 -4.27 9.60
C PHE A 169 -8.61 -3.49 9.76
N ILE A 170 -8.28 -3.07 10.98
CA ILE A 170 -7.05 -2.34 11.29
C ILE A 170 -5.83 -3.19 10.93
N ALA A 171 -5.81 -4.48 11.30
CA ALA A 171 -4.71 -5.38 10.92
C ALA A 171 -4.56 -5.50 9.39
N MET A 172 -5.68 -5.59 8.66
CA MET A 172 -5.69 -5.69 7.20
C MET A 172 -5.12 -4.42 6.54
N ILE A 173 -5.56 -3.23 6.98
CA ILE A 173 -5.16 -1.97 6.36
C ILE A 173 -3.75 -1.53 6.79
N TYR A 174 -3.37 -1.77 8.04
CA TYR A 174 -2.07 -1.36 8.60
C TYR A 174 -0.90 -1.91 7.79
N GLU A 175 -0.89 -3.22 7.53
CA GLU A 175 0.20 -3.88 6.80
C GLU A 175 0.33 -3.33 5.36
N ARG A 176 -0.81 -3.03 4.71
CA ARG A 176 -0.86 -2.47 3.35
C ARG A 176 -0.34 -1.04 3.33
N LEU A 177 -0.76 -0.21 4.28
CA LEU A 177 -0.30 1.17 4.39
C LEU A 177 1.21 1.25 4.68
N ALA A 178 1.74 0.35 5.51
CA ALA A 178 3.18 0.26 5.75
C ALA A 178 3.95 -0.06 4.46
N LEU A 179 3.49 -1.06 3.69
CA LEU A 179 4.08 -1.39 2.38
C LEU A 179 3.98 -0.23 1.38
N MET A 180 2.82 0.42 1.28
CA MET A 180 2.60 1.57 0.39
C MET A 180 3.50 2.74 0.74
N ARG A 181 3.68 3.03 2.03
CA ARG A 181 4.57 4.09 2.50
C ARG A 181 6.01 3.87 2.02
N ASP A 182 6.51 2.64 2.15
CA ASP A 182 7.88 2.32 1.73
C ASP A 182 8.05 2.30 0.19
N LEU A 183 6.93 2.25 -0.54
CA LEU A 183 6.90 2.35 -2.00
C LEU A 183 6.89 3.79 -2.53
N LEU A 184 6.49 4.77 -1.72
CA LEU A 184 6.51 6.17 -2.10
C LEU A 184 7.95 6.66 -2.26
N ALA A 185 8.17 7.48 -3.27
CA ALA A 185 9.41 8.22 -3.41
C ALA A 185 9.52 9.31 -2.34
N GLU A 186 10.76 9.70 -2.03
CA GLU A 186 11.05 10.89 -1.22
C GLU A 186 10.60 12.19 -1.90
#